data_AF-A0A7C3UDZ4-F1
#
_entry.id   AF-A0A7C3UDZ4-F1
#
_cell.length_a   1.000
_cell.length_b   1.000
_cell.length_c   1.000
_cell.angle_alpha   90.00
_cell.angle_beta   90.00
_cell.angle_gamma   90.00
#
_symmetry.space_group_name_H-M   'P 1'
#
loop_
_entity.id
_entity.type
_entity.pdbx_description
1 polymer ?
#
loop_
_entity_poly.entity_id
_entity_poly.type
_entity_poly.pdbx_seq_one_letter_code
_entity_poly.pdbx_strand_id
1 'polypeptide(L)'
;MPSLKIHKLISKVLLGRPYSKVHKTMDKPAKHPGAKHRALYNDPISASLLAALSSKDGLAIPAAILDALANEACSRNKALRKLLETLKLAGKLQA
;
A
#
# COMPACT_ATOMS: atom_id res chain seq x y z
N MET A 1 -4.48 -5.00 -7.85
CA MET A 1 -3.84 -4.35 -6.70
C MET A 1 -4.24 -5.04 -5.40
N PRO A 2 -3.33 -5.11 -4.42
CA PRO A 2 -3.58 -5.72 -3.12
C PRO A 2 -4.68 -4.99 -2.34
N SER A 3 -5.18 -5.64 -1.29
CA SER A 3 -6.06 -4.97 -0.32
C SER A 3 -5.25 -4.07 0.61
N LEU A 4 -5.85 -3.00 1.13
CA LEU A 4 -5.26 -2.11 2.16
C LEU A 4 -4.63 -2.89 3.34
N LYS A 5 -5.16 -4.06 3.68
CA LYS A 5 -4.62 -4.93 4.72
C LYS A 5 -3.25 -5.53 4.35
N ILE A 6 -3.02 -5.84 3.08
CA ILE A 6 -1.73 -6.35 2.57
C ILE A 6 -0.69 -5.24 2.60
N HIS A 7 -1.04 -4.02 2.17
CA HIS A 7 -0.14 -2.87 2.25
C HIS A 7 0.29 -2.57 3.69
N LYS A 8 -0.65 -2.60 4.64
CA LYS A 8 -0.34 -2.51 6.07
C LYS A 8 0.55 -3.64 6.57
N LEU A 9 0.36 -4.87 6.08
CA LEU A 9 1.19 -6.01 6.44
C LEU A 9 2.62 -5.83 5.94
N ILE A 10 2.79 -5.47 4.66
CA ILE A 10 4.10 -5.20 4.05
C ILE A 10 4.83 -4.10 4.83
N SER A 11 4.17 -2.97 5.10
CA SER A 11 4.79 -1.90 5.90
C SER A 11 5.09 -2.33 7.34
N LYS A 12 4.22 -3.14 7.97
CA LYS A 12 4.49 -3.63 9.33
C LYS A 12 5.72 -4.55 9.35
N VAL A 13 5.88 -5.41 8.35
CA VAL A 13 7.02 -6.33 8.25
C VAL A 13 8.32 -5.59 7.92
N LEU A 14 8.29 -4.64 6.97
CA LEU A 14 9.51 -3.97 6.48
C LEU A 14 9.89 -2.71 7.25
N LEU A 15 8.91 -1.95 7.75
CA LEU A 15 9.11 -0.66 8.42
C LEU A 15 8.73 -0.70 9.91
N GLY A 16 8.37 -1.88 10.44
CA GLY A 16 7.98 -2.07 11.84
C GLY A 16 6.62 -1.47 12.23
N ARG A 17 5.95 -0.74 11.33
CA ARG A 17 4.64 -0.11 11.59
C ARG A 17 3.72 -0.21 10.37
N PRO A 18 2.39 -0.29 10.57
CA PRO A 18 1.47 -0.50 9.45
C PRO A 18 1.21 0.75 8.59
N TYR A 19 1.70 1.94 8.97
CA TYR A 19 1.50 3.22 8.25
C TYR A 19 0.07 3.45 7.73
N SER A 20 -0.93 3.06 8.53
CA SER A 20 -2.35 3.05 8.12
C SER A 20 -2.87 4.40 7.62
N LYS A 21 -2.31 5.51 8.11
CA LYS A 21 -2.71 6.87 7.71
C LYS A 21 -2.19 7.22 6.32
N VAL A 22 -0.96 6.82 5.98
CA VAL A 22 -0.35 7.01 4.65
C VAL A 22 -1.17 6.24 3.63
N HIS A 23 -1.38 4.94 3.87
CA HIS A 23 -2.17 4.08 2.99
C HIS A 23 -3.61 4.56 2.79
N LYS A 24 -4.28 4.99 3.87
CA LYS A 24 -5.62 5.60 3.77
C LYS A 24 -5.62 6.91 2.98
N THR A 25 -4.53 7.68 3.04
CA THR A 25 -4.42 8.96 2.33
C THR A 25 -4.18 8.73 0.85
N MET A 26 -3.38 7.73 0.49
CA MET A 26 -3.19 7.28 -0.89
C MET A 26 -4.47 6.68 -1.49
N ASP A 27 -5.25 5.94 -0.70
CA ASP A 27 -6.56 5.41 -1.11
C ASP A 27 -7.68 6.49 -1.11
N LYS A 28 -7.49 7.65 -0.46
CA LYS A 28 -8.55 8.65 -0.24
C LYS A 28 -9.16 9.21 -1.53
N PRO A 29 -8.37 9.53 -2.58
CA PRO A 29 -8.93 10.07 -3.79
C PRO A 29 -9.65 8.99 -4.63
N ALA A 30 -9.67 7.71 -4.20
CA ALA A 30 -10.52 6.66 -4.77
C ALA A 30 -12.02 6.87 -4.59
N LYS A 31 -12.43 7.86 -3.76
CA LYS A 31 -13.83 8.23 -3.60
C LYS A 31 -14.46 8.89 -4.83
N HIS A 32 -13.68 9.46 -5.76
CA HIS A 32 -14.24 10.17 -6.94
C HIS A 32 -14.12 9.39 -8.27
N PRO A 33 -13.00 8.73 -8.63
CA PRO A 33 -12.88 7.96 -9.87
C PRO A 33 -13.08 6.44 -9.71
N GLY A 34 -13.44 5.95 -8.52
CA GLY A 34 -13.65 4.52 -8.26
C GLY A 34 -12.38 3.69 -8.41
N ALA A 35 -12.50 2.43 -8.86
CA ALA A 35 -11.37 1.49 -8.96
C ALA A 35 -10.24 1.96 -9.90
N LYS A 36 -10.50 2.91 -10.81
CA LYS A 36 -9.48 3.52 -11.69
C LYS A 36 -8.56 4.49 -10.96
N HIS A 37 -8.96 4.97 -9.78
CA HIS A 37 -8.11 5.83 -8.94
C HIS A 37 -6.81 5.16 -8.54
N ARG A 38 -6.77 3.84 -8.50
CA ARG A 38 -5.55 3.08 -8.24
C ARG A 38 -4.45 3.29 -9.28
N ALA A 39 -4.76 3.85 -10.46
CA ALA A 39 -3.76 4.32 -11.41
C ALA A 39 -3.26 5.74 -11.09
N LEU A 40 -4.08 6.56 -10.42
CA LEU A 40 -3.70 7.87 -9.91
C LEU A 40 -2.82 7.67 -8.67
N TYR A 41 -1.62 8.25 -8.67
CA TYR A 41 -0.62 8.12 -7.60
C TYR A 41 0.06 6.75 -7.49
N ASN A 42 0.01 5.94 -8.55
CA ASN A 42 0.78 4.70 -8.63
C ASN A 42 2.23 4.95 -9.10
N ASP A 43 2.60 6.21 -9.33
CA ASP A 43 3.97 6.62 -9.57
C ASP A 43 4.68 6.93 -8.23
N PRO A 44 5.94 6.49 -8.06
CA PRO A 44 6.68 6.66 -6.80
C PRO A 44 6.83 8.13 -6.38
N ILE A 45 6.85 9.05 -7.34
CA ILE A 45 7.08 10.48 -7.11
C ILE A 45 5.85 11.11 -6.45
N SER A 46 4.67 10.94 -7.05
CA SER A 46 3.42 11.49 -6.50
C SER A 46 3.03 10.80 -5.20
N ALA A 47 3.30 9.49 -5.07
CA ALA A 47 3.13 8.75 -3.81
C ALA A 47 4.02 9.33 -2.69
N SER A 48 5.28 9.63 -2.99
CA SER A 48 6.22 10.24 -2.04
C SER A 48 5.79 11.65 -1.63
N LEU A 49 5.31 12.46 -2.58
CA LEU A 49 4.82 13.81 -2.30
C LEU A 49 3.58 13.78 -1.39
N LEU A 50 2.62 12.89 -1.66
CA LEU A 50 1.45 12.66 -0.81
C LEU A 50 1.84 12.18 0.59
N ALA A 51 2.84 11.31 0.70
CA ALA A 51 3.35 10.85 1.99
C ALA A 51 3.97 11.97 2.81
N ALA A 52 4.81 12.80 2.17
CA ALA A 52 5.45 13.95 2.79
C ALA A 52 4.43 15.00 3.28
N LEU A 53 3.36 15.23 2.50
CA LEU A 53 2.29 16.16 2.87
C LEU A 53 1.36 15.59 3.97
N SER A 54 1.25 14.26 4.10
CA SER A 54 0.31 13.61 5.02
C SER A 54 0.92 13.18 6.36
N SER A 55 2.26 13.17 6.46
CA SER A 55 2.98 12.74 7.66
C SER A 55 4.33 13.45 7.78
N LYS A 56 4.69 13.84 9.01
CA LYS A 56 6.04 14.35 9.35
C LYS A 56 7.03 13.22 9.69
N ASP A 57 6.56 11.96 9.67
CA ASP A 57 7.40 10.78 9.92
C ASP A 57 8.27 10.50 8.67
N GLY A 58 9.59 10.44 8.84
CA GLY A 58 10.54 10.18 7.75
C GLY A 58 10.33 8.83 7.04
N LEU A 59 9.68 7.87 7.70
CA LEU A 59 9.36 6.56 7.12
C LEU A 59 8.03 6.55 6.32
N ALA A 60 7.30 7.67 6.26
CA ALA A 60 6.09 7.76 5.46
C ALA A 60 6.36 7.66 3.96
N ILE A 61 7.46 8.25 3.48
CA ILE A 61 7.88 8.19 2.06
C ILE A 61 8.20 6.74 1.66
N PRO A 62 9.08 6.01 2.38
CA PRO A 62 9.28 4.57 2.15
C PRO A 62 7.99 3.76 2.16
N ALA A 63 7.04 4.06 3.05
CA ALA A 63 5.77 3.35 3.11
C ALA A 63 4.92 3.55 1.83
N ALA A 64 4.93 4.76 1.27
CA ALA A 64 4.23 5.06 0.02
C ALA A 64 4.91 4.46 -1.22
N ILE A 65 6.25 4.43 -1.24
CA ILE A 65 7.02 3.74 -2.29
C ILE A 65 6.71 2.23 -2.26
N LEU A 66 6.71 1.62 -1.07
CA LEU A 66 6.33 0.22 -0.91
C LEU A 66 4.90 -0.06 -1.38
N ASP A 67 3.99 0.90 -1.20
CA ASP A 67 2.61 0.79 -1.68
C ASP A 67 2.56 0.71 -3.22
N ALA A 68 3.24 1.63 -3.91
CA ALA A 68 3.35 1.67 -5.36
C ALA A 68 4.04 0.41 -5.93
N LEU A 69 5.15 -0.01 -5.31
CA LEU A 69 5.85 -1.23 -5.71
C LEU A 69 4.99 -2.49 -5.53
N ALA A 70 4.27 -2.61 -4.42
CA ALA A 70 3.36 -3.74 -4.19
C ALA A 70 2.21 -3.76 -5.20
N ASN A 71 1.70 -2.58 -5.57
CA ASN A 71 0.68 -2.40 -6.59
C ASN A 71 1.16 -2.85 -7.97
N GLU A 72 2.35 -2.44 -8.38
CA GLU A 72 2.96 -2.82 -9.65
C GLU A 72 3.34 -4.31 -9.69
N ALA A 73 3.97 -4.84 -8.64
CA ALA A 73 4.31 -6.25 -8.57
C ALA A 73 3.06 -7.14 -8.68
N CYS A 74 1.97 -6.77 -8.01
CA CYS A 74 0.70 -7.50 -8.07
C CYS A 74 -0.11 -7.25 -9.36
N SER A 75 0.16 -6.18 -10.11
CA SER A 75 -0.47 -5.97 -11.42
C SER A 75 0.22 -6.82 -12.49
N ARG A 76 1.55 -6.92 -12.43
CA ARG A 76 2.38 -7.75 -13.33
C ARG A 76 2.25 -9.25 -13.03
N ASN A 77 2.07 -9.64 -11.77
CA ASN A 77 2.02 -11.04 -11.35
C ASN A 77 0.77 -11.38 -10.51
N LYS A 78 -0.21 -12.05 -11.14
CA LYS A 78 -1.44 -12.50 -10.48
C LYS A 78 -1.20 -13.60 -9.43
N ALA A 79 -0.16 -14.43 -9.59
CA ALA A 79 0.19 -15.47 -8.62
C ALA A 79 0.74 -14.87 -7.33
N LEU A 80 1.61 -13.86 -7.44
CA LEU A 80 2.10 -13.08 -6.30
C LEU A 80 0.95 -12.46 -5.51
N ARG A 81 -0.04 -11.89 -6.20
CA ARG A 81 -1.25 -11.36 -5.56
C ARG A 81 -1.98 -12.43 -4.75
N LYS A 82 -2.23 -13.61 -5.34
CA LYS A 82 -2.90 -14.71 -4.63
C LYS A 82 -2.10 -15.13 -3.41
N LEU A 83 -0.78 -15.28 -3.53
CA LEU A 83 0.10 -15.66 -2.43
C LEU A 83 0.03 -14.66 -1.28
N LEU A 84 0.11 -13.35 -1.57
CA LEU A 84 -0.03 -12.30 -0.55
C LEU A 84 -1.42 -12.28 0.11
N GLU A 85 -2.48 -12.54 -0.66
CA GLU A 85 -3.83 -12.72 -0.11
C GLU A 85 -3.94 -13.97 0.79
N THR A 86 -3.19 -15.03 0.48
CA THR A 86 -3.14 -16.26 1.29
C THR A 86 -2.34 -16.05 2.58
N LEU A 87 -1.20 -15.37 2.51
CA LEU A 87 -0.39 -14.99 3.68
C LEU A 87 -1.16 -14.09 4.64
N LYS A 88 -2.02 -13.20 4.12
CA LYS A 88 -2.94 -12.40 4.94
C LYS A 88 -3.91 -13.27 5.75
N LEU A 89 -4.34 -14.41 5.21
CA LEU A 89 -5.21 -15.36 5.93
C LEU A 89 -4.40 -16.13 7.00
N ALA A 90 -3.18 -16.54 6.69
CA ALA A 90 -2.29 -17.20 7.64
C ALA A 90 -1.91 -16.30 8.82
N GLY A 91 -1.60 -15.01 8.58
CA GLY A 91 -1.31 -14.04 9.64
C GLY A 91 -2.52 -13.66 10.51
N LYS A 92 -3.75 -13.99 10.07
CA LYS A 92 -4.97 -13.88 10.89
C LYS A 92 -5.20 -15.09 11.80
N LEU A 93 -4.58 -16.23 11.51
CA LEU A 93 -4.65 -17.44 12.33
C LEU A 93 -3.66 -17.42 13.50
N GLN A 94 -2.72 -16.46 13.50
CA GLN A 94 -1.69 -16.29 14.54
C GLN A 94 -1.98 -15.12 15.50
N ALA A 95 -3.16 -14.48 15.41
CA ALA A 95 -3.59 -13.36 16.24
C ALA A 95 -4.91 -13.68 16.94
#